data_AF-A0A504JGP9-F1
#
_entry.id   AF-A0A504JGP9-F1
#
_cell.length_a   1.000
_cell.length_b   1.000
_cell.length_c   1.000
_cell.angle_alpha   90.00
_cell.angle_beta   90.00
_cell.angle_gamma   90.00
#
_symmetry.space_group_name_H-M   'P 1'
#
loop_
_entity.id
_entity.type
_entity.pdbx_description
1 polymer ?
#
loop_
_entity_poly.entity_id
_entity_poly.type
_entity_poly.pdbx_seq_one_letter_code
_entity_poly.pdbx_strand_id
1 'polypeptide(L)'
;MKPILFLVCIFQMSTLFAQEYLLKNEKEVFSFDTHKGKRLVIANDTIQDYLVYRFGTKEKIEFEYPNDLEKSWSRFKFTSYFRGGGIQNDGIDLNYLLFINEGYQYIVFSEYYASDNSQRCGIKIINQRNQKTTVIHGDITTNKGTLVDFRSNDKIEKTDGIPE
;
A
#
# COMPACT_ATOMS: atom_id res chain seq x y z
N MET A 1 -63.87 21.52 9.78
CA MET A 1 -62.47 21.84 10.16
C MET A 1 -61.65 20.58 9.94
N LYS A 2 -60.73 20.57 8.96
CA LYS A 2 -59.90 19.40 8.63
C LYS A 2 -58.53 19.57 9.30
N PRO A 3 -57.95 18.55 9.97
CA PRO A 3 -56.59 18.66 10.46
C PRO A 3 -55.62 18.51 9.28
N ILE A 4 -54.76 19.52 9.10
CA ILE A 4 -53.62 19.48 8.18
C ILE A 4 -52.55 18.61 8.85
N LEU A 5 -52.31 17.42 8.29
CA LEU A 5 -51.22 16.54 8.72
C LEU A 5 -49.91 17.08 8.12
N PHE A 6 -49.09 17.71 8.95
CA PHE A 6 -47.76 18.19 8.58
C PHE A 6 -46.79 16.99 8.58
N LEU A 7 -46.49 16.45 7.40
CA LEU A 7 -45.48 15.40 7.25
C LEU A 7 -44.09 16.05 7.20
N VAL A 8 -43.38 16.06 8.32
CA VAL A 8 -41.99 16.52 8.40
C VAL A 8 -41.09 15.38 7.91
N CYS A 9 -40.67 15.44 6.64
CA CYS A 9 -39.62 14.59 6.10
C CYS A 9 -38.26 15.03 6.66
N ILE A 10 -37.77 14.34 7.69
CA ILE A 10 -36.39 14.50 8.17
C ILE A 10 -35.47 13.80 7.17
N PHE A 11 -34.92 14.58 6.24
CA PHE A 11 -33.85 14.14 5.34
C PHE A 11 -32.57 14.05 6.18
N GLN A 12 -32.25 12.86 6.71
CA GLN A 12 -30.96 12.64 7.36
C GLN A 12 -29.86 12.70 6.30
N MET A 13 -29.19 13.86 6.18
CA MET A 13 -27.91 13.96 5.50
C MET A 13 -26.89 13.13 6.29
N SER A 14 -26.65 11.90 5.85
CA SER A 14 -25.46 11.17 6.27
C SER A 14 -24.24 11.92 5.76
N THR A 15 -23.53 12.62 6.65
CA THR A 15 -22.22 13.20 6.35
C THR A 15 -21.27 12.05 6.03
N LEU A 16 -20.99 11.83 4.74
CA LEU A 16 -19.90 10.96 4.30
C LEU A 16 -18.59 11.61 4.72
N PHE A 17 -18.08 11.24 5.90
CA PHE A 17 -16.71 11.56 6.27
C PHE A 17 -15.80 10.75 5.35
N ALA A 18 -15.16 11.43 4.41
CA ALA A 18 -14.08 10.82 3.64
C ALA A 18 -12.97 10.42 4.62
N GLN A 19 -12.64 9.14 4.65
CA GLN A 19 -11.55 8.65 5.49
C GLN A 19 -10.21 9.10 4.90
N GLU A 20 -9.36 9.72 5.71
CA GLU A 20 -8.04 10.19 5.27
C GLU A 20 -7.05 9.01 5.27
N TYR A 21 -6.34 8.83 4.15
CA TYR A 21 -5.28 7.82 4.02
C TYR A 21 -4.01 8.18 4.79
N LEU A 22 -3.84 9.45 5.12
CA LEU A 22 -2.67 9.99 5.78
C LEU A 22 -3.14 10.86 6.95
N LEU A 23 -2.79 10.44 8.17
CA LEU A 23 -3.05 11.21 9.38
C LEU A 23 -2.07 12.39 9.47
N LYS A 24 -2.42 13.39 10.29
CA LYS A 24 -1.61 14.62 10.43
C LYS A 24 -0.18 14.38 10.91
N ASN A 25 0.04 13.33 11.70
CA ASN A 25 1.35 12.94 12.23
C ASN A 25 2.11 11.99 11.30
N GLU A 26 1.57 11.67 10.12
CA GLU A 26 2.16 10.71 9.21
C GLU A 26 2.78 11.38 7.98
N LYS A 27 3.79 10.70 7.43
CA LYS A 27 4.40 10.99 6.13
C LYS A 27 4.08 9.85 5.16
N GLU A 28 3.68 10.20 3.95
CA GLU A 28 3.55 9.25 2.84
C GLU A 28 4.93 8.74 2.44
N VAL A 29 5.15 7.43 2.56
CA VAL A 29 6.39 6.75 2.16
C VAL A 29 6.30 6.29 0.71
N PHE A 30 5.18 5.66 0.37
CA PHE A 30 4.94 5.12 -0.96
C PHE A 30 3.43 5.04 -1.23
N SER A 31 2.96 5.50 -2.38
CA SER A 31 1.55 5.34 -2.76
C SER A 31 1.37 5.23 -4.26
N PHE A 32 0.24 4.67 -4.67
CA PHE A 32 -0.23 4.68 -6.05
C PHE A 32 -1.73 4.40 -6.09
N ASP A 33 -2.39 4.85 -7.14
CA ASP A 33 -3.73 4.43 -7.49
C ASP A 33 -3.64 3.18 -8.39
N THR A 34 -4.64 2.30 -8.30
CA THR A 34 -4.75 1.08 -9.11
C THR A 34 -5.54 1.38 -10.37
N HIS A 35 -5.34 0.57 -11.42
CA HIS A 35 -6.15 0.66 -12.64
C HIS A 35 -7.66 0.43 -12.42
N LYS A 36 -8.06 -0.02 -11.22
CA LYS A 36 -9.46 -0.26 -10.83
C LYS A 36 -10.01 0.79 -9.84
N GLY A 37 -9.34 1.93 -9.70
CA GLY A 37 -9.85 3.08 -8.91
C GLY A 37 -9.70 2.96 -7.39
N LYS A 38 -8.91 1.98 -6.92
CA LYS A 38 -8.49 1.88 -5.51
C LYS A 38 -7.12 2.52 -5.30
N ARG A 39 -6.80 2.96 -4.09
CA ARG A 39 -5.51 3.56 -3.71
C ARG A 39 -4.80 2.68 -2.70
N LEU A 40 -3.49 2.55 -2.86
CA LEU A 40 -2.57 2.05 -1.83
C LEU A 40 -1.82 3.24 -1.23
N VAL A 41 -1.69 3.29 0.11
CA VAL A 41 -0.74 4.15 0.81
C VAL A 41 0.04 3.34 1.83
N ILE A 42 1.36 3.48 1.77
CA ILE A 42 2.29 3.15 2.85
C ILE A 42 2.68 4.48 3.49
N ALA A 43 2.42 4.61 4.78
CA ALA A 43 2.76 5.78 5.55
C ALA A 43 3.53 5.37 6.80
N ASN A 44 4.41 6.24 7.28
CA ASN A 44 4.96 6.11 8.61
C ASN A 44 4.67 7.36 9.43
N ASP A 45 4.68 7.18 10.74
CA ASP A 45 4.68 8.33 11.64
C ASP A 45 5.92 9.21 11.39
N THR A 46 5.78 10.52 11.57
CA THR A 46 6.82 11.52 11.31
C THR A 46 8.07 11.38 12.19
N ILE A 47 7.94 10.81 13.40
CA ILE A 47 9.08 10.40 14.24
C ILE A 47 9.44 8.92 14.07
N GLN A 48 8.84 8.26 13.07
CA GLN A 48 9.00 6.86 12.70
C GLN A 48 8.61 5.87 13.81
N ASP A 49 7.60 6.19 14.59
CA ASP A 49 7.10 5.28 15.64
C ASP A 49 6.39 4.05 15.06
N TYR A 50 5.67 4.22 13.95
CA TYR A 50 4.97 3.11 13.29
C TYR A 50 5.03 3.19 11.76
N LEU A 51 4.75 2.06 11.13
CA LEU A 51 4.52 1.90 9.69
C LEU A 51 3.12 1.35 9.46
N VAL A 52 2.39 1.88 8.49
CA VAL A 52 1.02 1.46 8.19
C VAL A 52 0.80 1.32 6.69
N TYR A 53 0.04 0.30 6.33
CA TYR A 53 -0.49 0.01 5.01
C TYR A 53 -1.98 0.34 5.01
N ARG A 54 -2.45 1.05 3.99
CA ARG A 54 -3.87 1.32 3.76
C ARG A 54 -4.23 1.08 2.30
N PHE A 55 -5.35 0.42 2.07
CA PHE A 55 -5.89 0.14 0.74
C PHE A 55 -7.40 0.29 0.72
N GLY A 56 -7.95 0.90 -0.33
CA GLY A 56 -9.39 1.07 -0.47
C GLY A 56 -9.79 2.03 -1.60
N THR A 57 -11.00 2.57 -1.55
CA THR A 57 -11.45 3.61 -2.48
C THR A 57 -11.12 5.00 -1.96
N LYS A 58 -11.46 6.04 -2.73
CA LYS A 58 -11.32 7.43 -2.27
C LYS A 58 -12.18 7.73 -1.04
N GLU A 59 -13.31 7.05 -0.91
CA GLU A 59 -14.31 7.28 0.13
C GLU A 59 -14.04 6.47 1.39
N LYS A 60 -13.39 5.30 1.27
CA LYS A 60 -13.27 4.32 2.34
C LYS A 60 -11.96 3.56 2.28
N ILE A 61 -11.27 3.48 3.41
CA ILE A 61 -10.22 2.49 3.62
C ILE A 61 -10.89 1.15 3.85
N GLU A 62 -10.59 0.19 2.99
CA GLU A 62 -11.18 -1.16 3.03
C GLU A 62 -10.27 -2.15 3.75
N PHE A 63 -8.98 -1.87 3.76
CA PHE A 63 -7.99 -2.69 4.44
C PHE A 63 -6.87 -1.82 5.00
N GLU A 64 -6.65 -1.93 6.29
CA GLU A 64 -5.55 -1.30 7.02
C GLU A 64 -4.74 -2.38 7.73
N TYR A 65 -3.41 -2.22 7.74
CA TYR A 65 -2.52 -3.14 8.44
C TYR A 65 -1.27 -2.41 8.94
N PRO A 66 -0.75 -2.76 10.13
CA PRO A 66 -1.36 -3.63 11.13
C PRO A 66 -2.43 -2.90 11.95
N ASN A 67 -3.33 -3.65 12.59
CA ASN A 67 -4.32 -3.06 13.52
C ASN A 67 -3.68 -2.53 14.82
N ASP A 68 -2.53 -3.07 15.20
CA ASP A 68 -1.75 -2.64 16.36
C ASP A 68 -0.47 -1.94 15.88
N LEU A 69 -0.41 -0.63 16.11
CA LEU A 69 0.66 0.22 15.62
C LEU A 69 1.93 0.18 16.50
N GLU A 70 1.85 -0.23 17.77
CA GLU A 70 2.98 -0.16 18.73
C GLU A 70 4.18 -0.99 18.28
N LYS A 71 3.93 -2.10 17.57
CA LYS A 71 4.96 -3.02 17.05
C LYS A 71 4.95 -3.13 15.54
N SER A 72 4.35 -2.15 14.87
CA SER A 72 4.06 -2.23 13.44
C SER A 72 5.28 -2.51 12.57
N TRP A 73 6.43 -1.89 12.84
CA TRP A 73 7.65 -2.12 12.08
C TRP A 73 8.04 -3.61 11.99
N SER A 74 7.92 -4.35 13.10
CA SER A 74 8.19 -5.79 13.15
C SER A 74 7.16 -6.66 12.42
N ARG A 75 6.05 -6.07 11.97
CA ARG A 75 4.99 -6.73 11.21
C ARG A 75 5.25 -6.72 9.70
N PHE A 76 6.26 -5.98 9.26
CA PHE A 76 6.68 -5.89 7.88
C PHE A 76 8.10 -6.44 7.71
N LYS A 77 8.36 -6.96 6.51
CA LYS A 77 9.69 -7.30 6.04
C LYS A 77 9.97 -6.55 4.76
N PHE A 78 11.25 -6.33 4.47
CA PHE A 78 11.68 -5.71 3.23
C PHE A 78 12.77 -6.55 2.55
N THR A 79 12.65 -6.69 1.24
CA THR A 79 13.71 -7.24 0.39
C THR A 79 13.84 -6.39 -0.86
N SER A 80 15.04 -6.37 -1.42
CA SER A 80 15.34 -5.64 -2.64
C SER A 80 16.44 -6.35 -3.42
N TYR A 81 16.42 -6.17 -4.74
CA TYR A 81 17.51 -6.57 -5.61
C TYR A 81 17.88 -5.41 -6.51
N PHE A 82 19.17 -5.06 -6.52
CA PHE A 82 19.70 -4.01 -7.36
C PHE A 82 20.87 -4.55 -8.19
N ARG A 83 20.75 -4.39 -9.50
CA ARG A 83 21.80 -4.69 -10.47
C ARG A 83 21.98 -3.46 -11.37
N GLY A 84 23.12 -2.78 -11.24
CA GLY A 84 23.46 -1.65 -12.11
C GLY A 84 23.85 -2.07 -13.53
N GLY A 85 24.17 -1.09 -14.38
CA GLY A 85 24.73 -1.32 -15.72
C GLY A 85 23.81 -1.01 -16.91
N GLY A 86 22.67 -0.37 -16.67
CA GLY A 86 21.76 0.12 -17.71
C GLY A 86 21.25 -1.00 -18.62
N ILE A 87 20.82 -0.64 -19.84
CA ILE A 87 20.30 -1.62 -20.83
C ILE A 87 21.32 -2.74 -21.10
N GLN A 88 22.62 -2.41 -21.12
CA GLN A 88 23.68 -3.35 -21.52
C GLN A 88 23.82 -4.56 -20.58
N ASN A 89 23.43 -4.40 -19.30
CA ASN A 89 23.53 -5.45 -18.29
C ASN A 89 22.17 -5.87 -17.74
N ASP A 90 21.07 -5.56 -18.44
CA ASP A 90 19.71 -5.63 -17.91
C ASP A 90 19.67 -5.05 -16.49
N GLY A 91 19.95 -3.75 -16.36
CA GLY A 91 19.87 -3.06 -15.08
C GLY A 91 18.50 -3.29 -14.44
N ILE A 92 18.49 -3.65 -13.15
CA ILE A 92 17.28 -4.01 -12.42
C ILE A 92 17.29 -3.28 -11.07
N ASP A 93 16.13 -2.75 -10.69
CA ASP A 93 15.88 -2.22 -9.35
C ASP A 93 14.51 -2.74 -8.85
N LEU A 94 14.54 -3.71 -7.93
CA LEU A 94 13.35 -4.34 -7.36
C LEU A 94 13.27 -4.00 -5.87
N ASN A 95 12.10 -3.59 -5.42
CA ASN A 95 11.82 -3.29 -4.01
C ASN A 95 10.48 -3.89 -3.60
N TYR A 96 10.49 -4.59 -2.46
CA TYR A 96 9.33 -5.32 -1.97
C TYR A 96 9.13 -5.07 -0.48
N LEU A 97 7.93 -4.63 -0.11
CA LEU A 97 7.45 -4.58 1.26
C LEU A 97 6.46 -5.72 1.48
N LEU A 98 6.71 -6.55 2.49
CA LEU A 98 6.00 -7.80 2.72
C LEU A 98 5.35 -7.84 4.09
N PHE A 99 4.18 -8.44 4.18
CA PHE A 99 3.56 -8.82 5.45
C PHE A 99 2.60 -9.98 5.26
N ILE A 100 2.19 -10.60 6.38
CA ILE A 100 1.22 -11.69 6.39
C ILE A 100 0.02 -11.23 7.21
N ASN A 101 -1.18 -11.38 6.64
CA ASN A 101 -2.43 -11.18 7.35
C ASN A 101 -3.40 -12.32 7.03
N GLU A 102 -3.96 -12.96 8.06
CA GLU A 102 -4.98 -14.02 7.94
C GLU A 102 -4.64 -15.15 6.95
N GLY A 103 -3.37 -15.57 6.88
CA GLY A 103 -2.92 -16.63 5.98
C GLY A 103 -2.74 -16.21 4.52
N TYR A 104 -2.74 -14.90 4.26
CA TYR A 104 -2.36 -14.30 2.98
C TYR A 104 -1.07 -13.52 3.14
N GLN A 105 -0.15 -13.74 2.22
CA GLN A 105 1.04 -12.91 2.07
C GLN A 105 0.75 -11.77 1.10
N TYR A 106 1.03 -10.55 1.55
CA TYR A 106 0.90 -9.34 0.77
C TYR A 106 2.29 -8.82 0.44
N ILE A 107 2.51 -8.49 -0.82
CA ILE A 107 3.78 -7.98 -1.34
C ILE A 107 3.47 -6.72 -2.12
N VAL A 108 3.82 -5.57 -1.57
CA VAL A 108 3.83 -4.30 -2.32
C VAL A 108 5.14 -4.24 -3.08
N PHE A 109 5.06 -4.12 -4.40
CA PHE A 109 6.24 -4.09 -5.26
C PHE A 109 6.40 -2.75 -5.98
N SER A 110 7.65 -2.35 -6.17
CA SER A 110 8.10 -1.30 -7.09
C SER A 110 9.32 -1.82 -7.83
N GLU A 111 9.18 -2.03 -9.12
CA GLU A 111 10.16 -2.69 -9.98
C GLU A 111 10.52 -1.80 -11.15
N TYR A 112 11.80 -1.79 -11.50
CA TYR A 112 12.34 -1.17 -12.70
C TYR A 112 13.24 -2.14 -13.44
N TYR A 113 13.09 -2.19 -14.77
CA TYR A 113 13.89 -2.97 -15.69
C TYR A 113 14.42 -2.03 -16.77
N ALA A 114 15.74 -1.92 -16.87
CA ALA A 114 16.39 -1.09 -17.88
C ALA A 114 16.21 -1.65 -19.30
N SER A 115 16.12 -2.98 -19.42
CA SER A 115 16.06 -3.72 -20.69
C SER A 115 14.96 -3.24 -21.65
N ASP A 116 13.78 -2.98 -21.10
CA ASP A 116 12.60 -2.44 -21.79
C ASP A 116 12.21 -1.05 -21.26
N ASN A 117 13.05 -0.47 -20.40
CA ASN A 117 12.80 0.77 -19.66
C ASN A 117 11.41 0.77 -18.97
N SER A 118 10.98 -0.37 -18.45
CA SER A 118 9.69 -0.51 -17.78
C SER A 118 9.78 -0.29 -16.28
N GLN A 119 8.78 0.41 -15.76
CA GLN A 119 8.56 0.55 -14.32
C GLN A 119 7.18 0.01 -13.97
N ARG A 120 7.10 -0.75 -12.88
CA ARG A 120 5.88 -1.44 -12.46
C ARG A 120 5.70 -1.29 -10.96
N CYS A 121 4.45 -1.09 -10.54
CA CYS A 121 4.08 -1.14 -9.13
C CYS A 121 2.77 -1.90 -8.95
N GLY A 122 2.52 -2.36 -7.73
CA GLY A 122 1.30 -3.08 -7.42
C GLY A 122 1.37 -3.86 -6.12
N ILE A 123 0.38 -4.73 -5.95
CA ILE A 123 0.26 -5.63 -4.80
C ILE A 123 0.12 -7.06 -5.34
N LYS A 124 1.03 -7.96 -4.95
CA LYS A 124 0.87 -9.40 -5.13
C LYS A 124 0.31 -9.98 -3.83
N ILE A 125 -0.78 -10.73 -3.92
CA ILE A 125 -1.47 -11.37 -2.80
C ILE A 125 -1.42 -12.88 -3.03
N ILE A 126 -0.79 -13.61 -2.12
CA ILE A 126 -0.59 -15.06 -2.21
C ILE A 126 -1.35 -15.72 -1.06
N ASN A 127 -2.28 -16.61 -1.38
CA ASN A 127 -2.93 -17.46 -0.38
C ASN A 127 -1.95 -18.55 0.06
N GLN A 128 -1.54 -18.56 1.34
CA GLN A 128 -0.49 -19.47 1.81
C GLN A 128 -0.94 -20.94 1.90
N ARG A 129 -2.26 -21.21 1.86
CA ARG A 129 -2.80 -22.57 1.90
C ARG A 129 -2.71 -23.28 0.55
N ASN A 130 -3.03 -22.58 -0.54
CA ASN A 130 -3.14 -23.18 -1.87
C ASN A 130 -2.24 -22.53 -2.93
N GLN A 131 -1.40 -21.57 -2.53
CA GLN A 131 -0.46 -20.85 -3.38
C GLN A 131 -1.13 -20.09 -4.53
N LYS A 132 -2.43 -19.82 -4.44
CA LYS A 132 -3.14 -18.99 -5.44
C LYS A 132 -2.68 -17.55 -5.32
N THR A 133 -2.18 -17.01 -6.41
CA THR A 133 -1.70 -15.63 -6.52
C THR A 133 -2.72 -14.74 -7.23
N THR A 134 -2.90 -13.53 -6.70
CA THR A 134 -3.65 -12.44 -7.34
C THR A 134 -2.74 -11.21 -7.40
N VAL A 135 -2.70 -10.54 -8.55
CA VAL A 135 -1.93 -9.30 -8.72
C VAL A 135 -2.88 -8.14 -8.96
N ILE A 136 -2.71 -7.08 -8.18
CA ILE A 136 -3.38 -5.80 -8.36
C ILE A 136 -2.35 -4.82 -8.90
N HIS A 137 -2.49 -4.45 -10.17
CA HIS A 137 -1.56 -3.52 -10.83
C HIS A 137 -1.88 -2.07 -10.44
N GLY A 138 -0.82 -1.35 -10.07
CA GLY A 138 -0.81 0.09 -9.88
C GLY A 138 -0.66 0.85 -11.20
N ASP A 139 -1.24 2.04 -11.26
CA ASP A 139 -0.93 3.05 -12.25
C ASP A 139 0.36 3.76 -11.83
N ILE A 140 1.45 3.46 -12.54
CA ILE A 140 2.77 3.98 -12.21
C ILE A 140 2.84 5.51 -12.31
N THR A 141 1.98 6.15 -13.11
CA THR A 141 1.96 7.61 -13.27
C THR A 141 1.44 8.34 -12.04
N THR A 142 0.73 7.63 -11.16
CA THR A 142 0.19 8.15 -9.89
C THR A 142 1.12 7.90 -8.70
N ASN A 143 2.25 7.24 -8.93
CA ASN A 143 3.17 6.83 -7.89
C ASN A 143 3.77 8.06 -7.18
N LYS A 144 3.78 8.01 -5.84
CA LYS A 144 4.46 8.99 -4.99
C LYS A 144 5.36 8.28 -4.00
N GLY A 145 6.50 8.89 -3.71
CA GLY A 145 7.47 8.36 -2.75
C GLY A 145 8.27 7.18 -3.32
N THR A 146 8.87 6.39 -2.44
CA THR A 146 9.73 5.27 -2.82
C THR A 146 9.83 4.21 -1.74
N LEU A 147 9.96 2.95 -2.13
CA LEU A 147 10.31 1.86 -1.23
C LEU A 147 11.84 1.72 -1.02
N VAL A 148 12.64 2.40 -1.84
CA VAL A 148 14.12 2.33 -1.79
C VAL A 148 14.66 2.80 -0.44
N ASP A 149 14.00 3.78 0.20
CA ASP A 149 14.39 4.29 1.51
C ASP A 149 14.40 3.20 2.59
N PHE A 150 13.64 2.13 2.41
CA PHE A 150 13.72 1.01 3.32
C PHE A 150 15.08 0.33 3.26
N ARG A 151 15.83 0.32 2.16
CA ARG A 151 17.15 -0.35 2.05
C ARG A 151 18.10 0.02 3.19
N SER A 152 18.09 1.27 3.63
CA SER A 152 18.92 1.80 4.72
C SER A 152 18.15 2.05 6.03
N ASN A 153 16.91 1.55 6.16
CA ASN A 153 16.10 1.73 7.35
C ASN A 153 16.31 0.56 8.32
N ASP A 154 16.85 0.86 9.50
CA ASP A 154 17.19 -0.12 10.54
C ASP A 154 15.98 -0.60 11.37
N LYS A 155 14.81 0.05 11.26
CA LYS A 155 13.60 -0.34 11.99
C LYS A 155 12.87 -1.51 11.35
N ILE A 156 13.07 -1.76 10.06
CA ILE A 156 12.34 -2.80 9.32
C ILE A 156 13.24 -4.02 9.08
N GLU A 157 12.69 -5.21 9.33
CA GLU A 157 13.39 -6.48 9.12
C GLU A 157 13.76 -6.67 7.64
N LYS A 158 15.02 -7.02 7.38
CA LYS A 158 15.49 -7.42 6.06
C LYS A 158 15.34 -8.93 5.88
N THR A 159 14.86 -9.33 4.72
CA THR A 159 14.82 -10.74 4.32
C THR A 159 15.52 -10.92 3.00
N ASP A 160 16.12 -12.10 2.82
CA ASP A 160 16.73 -12.49 1.56
C ASP A 160 15.69 -13.05 0.59
N GLY A 161 16.03 -13.01 -0.70
CA GLY A 161 15.24 -13.61 -1.78
C GLY A 161 14.25 -12.65 -2.43
N ILE A 162 13.96 -12.90 -3.70
CA ILE A 162 12.89 -12.23 -4.43
C ILE A 162 11.62 -13.04 -4.28
N PRO A 163 10.49 -12.43 -3.85
CA PRO A 163 9.26 -13.17 -3.64
C PRO A 163 8.61 -13.55 -4.98
N GLU A 164 8.68 -14.84 -5.32
CA GLU A 164 8.05 -15.44 -6.51
C GLU A 164 6.52 -15.57 -6.38
#